data_AF-A0A9P7K4R4-F1
#
_entry.id   AF-A0A9P7K4R4-F1
#
_cell.length_a   1.000
_cell.length_b   1.000
_cell.length_c   1.000
_cell.angle_alpha   90.00
_cell.angle_beta   90.00
_cell.angle_gamma   90.00
#
_symmetry.space_group_name_H-M   'P 1'
#
loop_
_entity.id
_entity.type
_entity.pdbx_description
1 polymer ?
#
loop_
_entity_poly.entity_id
_entity_poly.type
_entity_poly.pdbx_seq_one_letter_code
_entity_poly.pdbx_strand_id
1 'polypeptide(L)'
;RRQSGQFVFKNATVRCSKVQTLYHGNVGYVVPVTNATILLADAAAKTGNWSNIGTSTQPPTTVNIFTARIQHISTDTPVSYTAFPGVDRGTFIRKANVLQLKSVRNDASVSALFDYAHDTALVVFWDVNGGSSTFDSGSWCPFAITASGNVAIIYNVNTGEVTVSDPSQTLSSVKVTIKLALELPALPLCHQLTNRNLTFTLPQGGLGGSSVTQKIQ
;
A
#
# COMPACT_ATOMS: atom_id res chain seq x y z
N ARG A 1 -26.65 11.66 13.98
CA ARG A 1 -27.37 10.60 13.24
C ARG A 1 -26.76 10.52 11.84
N ARG A 2 -25.82 9.59 11.63
CA ARG A 2 -24.98 9.49 10.41
C ARG A 2 -25.84 8.96 9.25
N GLN A 3 -25.99 9.72 8.16
CA GLN A 3 -26.58 9.18 6.94
C GLN A 3 -25.52 8.39 6.17
N SER A 4 -25.65 7.07 6.18
CA SER A 4 -25.10 6.21 5.14
C SER A 4 -25.91 6.45 3.86
N GLY A 5 -25.45 7.39 3.03
CA GLY A 5 -26.08 7.68 1.74
C GLY A 5 -25.92 6.51 0.78
N GLN A 6 -27.04 5.91 0.38
CA GLN A 6 -27.15 5.02 -0.77
C GLN A 6 -27.21 5.89 -2.02
N PHE A 7 -26.22 5.79 -2.90
CA PHE A 7 -26.27 6.46 -4.21
C PHE A 7 -26.72 5.44 -5.26
N VAL A 8 -27.89 5.69 -5.86
CA VAL A 8 -28.36 4.97 -7.05
C VAL A 8 -27.94 5.82 -8.25
N PHE A 9 -27.03 5.30 -9.07
CA PHE A 9 -26.46 6.04 -10.20
C PHE A 9 -27.39 5.97 -11.43
N LYS A 10 -27.91 7.12 -11.84
CA LYS A 10 -28.37 7.37 -13.22
C LYS A 10 -27.78 8.70 -13.67
N ASN A 11 -26.78 8.68 -14.55
CA ASN A 11 -26.14 9.86 -15.16
C ASN A 11 -25.76 10.96 -14.15
N ALA A 12 -25.04 10.60 -13.08
CA ALA A 12 -24.63 11.56 -12.07
C ALA A 12 -23.19 11.32 -11.62
N THR A 13 -22.35 12.34 -11.78
CA THR A 13 -21.06 12.39 -11.09
C THR A 13 -21.31 12.72 -9.63
N VAL A 14 -20.94 11.80 -8.74
CA VAL A 14 -21.00 12.01 -7.30
C VAL A 14 -19.65 12.53 -6.83
N ARG A 15 -19.67 13.70 -6.18
CA ARG A 15 -18.51 14.32 -5.54
C ARG A 15 -18.61 14.15 -4.04
N CYS A 16 -17.60 13.55 -3.42
CA CYS A 16 -17.60 13.31 -1.99
C CYS A 16 -16.28 13.71 -1.35
N SER A 17 -16.34 14.73 -0.48
CA SER A 17 -15.19 15.20 0.32
C SER A 17 -15.07 14.51 1.68
N LYS A 18 -16.07 13.71 2.09
CA LYS A 18 -16.12 13.03 3.41
C LYS A 18 -16.44 11.54 3.31
N VAL A 19 -16.35 10.95 2.13
CA VAL A 19 -16.62 9.52 1.95
C VAL A 19 -15.36 8.72 2.23
N GLN A 20 -15.48 7.78 3.16
CA GLN A 20 -14.42 6.85 3.54
C GLN A 20 -14.47 5.53 2.76
N THR A 21 -15.61 5.23 2.12
CA THR A 21 -15.83 3.93 1.48
C THR A 21 -16.58 4.03 0.16
N LEU A 22 -16.20 3.21 -0.80
CA LEU A 22 -16.89 3.02 -2.07
C LEU A 22 -17.11 1.53 -2.29
N TYR A 23 -18.27 1.14 -2.82
CA TYR A 23 -18.55 -0.24 -3.16
C TYR A 23 -19.26 -0.32 -4.51
N HIS A 24 -18.71 -1.09 -5.44
CA HIS A 24 -19.28 -1.33 -6.76
C HIS A 24 -18.81 -2.68 -7.31
N GLY A 25 -19.71 -3.43 -7.95
CA GLY A 25 -19.34 -4.65 -8.69
C GLY A 25 -18.57 -5.71 -7.90
N ASN A 26 -18.94 -5.95 -6.64
CA ASN A 26 -18.25 -6.87 -5.71
C ASN A 26 -16.80 -6.46 -5.38
N VAL A 27 -16.49 -5.17 -5.50
CA VAL A 27 -15.23 -4.57 -5.04
C VAL A 27 -15.55 -3.42 -4.09
N GLY A 28 -14.96 -3.49 -2.90
CA GLY A 28 -15.01 -2.41 -1.91
C GLY A 28 -13.70 -1.64 -1.87
N TYR A 29 -13.77 -0.36 -1.54
CA TYR A 29 -12.60 0.51 -1.38
C TYR A 29 -12.74 1.30 -0.09
N VAL A 30 -11.65 1.43 0.66
CA VAL A 30 -11.51 2.36 1.78
C VAL A 30 -10.54 3.46 1.37
N VAL A 31 -10.96 4.71 1.49
CA VAL A 31 -10.16 5.90 1.17
C VAL A 31 -10.12 6.79 2.40
N PRO A 32 -8.95 7.10 2.98
CA PRO A 32 -8.83 8.02 4.09
C PRO A 32 -9.36 9.41 3.70
N VAL A 33 -10.12 10.04 4.60
CA VAL A 33 -10.60 11.41 4.37
C VAL A 33 -9.45 12.37 4.62
N THR A 34 -9.10 13.14 3.60
CA THR A 34 -8.10 14.22 3.68
C THR A 34 -8.69 15.49 3.08
N ASN A 35 -8.18 16.64 3.49
CA ASN A 35 -8.56 17.93 2.88
C ASN A 35 -7.87 18.15 1.51
N ALA A 36 -6.97 17.25 1.11
CA ALA A 36 -6.16 17.38 -0.10
C ALA A 36 -6.68 16.53 -1.26
N THR A 37 -7.73 15.73 -1.06
CA THR A 37 -8.26 14.84 -2.09
C THR A 37 -9.78 14.83 -2.14
N ILE A 38 -10.34 14.44 -3.29
CA ILE A 38 -11.78 14.28 -3.50
C ILE A 38 -12.02 12.96 -4.22
N LEU A 39 -12.95 12.15 -3.71
CA LEU A 39 -13.43 10.99 -4.43
C LEU A 39 -14.53 11.41 -5.42
N LEU A 40 -14.32 11.10 -6.69
CA LEU A 40 -15.29 11.27 -7.77
C LEU A 40 -15.68 9.90 -8.32
N ALA A 41 -16.99 9.66 -8.45
CA ALA A 41 -17.53 8.46 -9.07
C ALA A 41 -18.57 8.82 -10.14
N ASP A 42 -18.55 8.11 -11.26
CA ASP A 42 -19.46 8.29 -12.39
C ASP A 42 -19.84 6.92 -12.98
N ALA A 43 -21.05 6.83 -13.52
CA ALA A 43 -21.53 5.67 -14.25
C ALA A 43 -22.25 6.15 -15.51
N ALA A 44 -21.64 5.90 -16.67
CA ALA A 44 -22.12 6.44 -17.93
C ALA A 44 -21.88 5.47 -19.10
N ALA A 45 -22.77 5.51 -20.08
CA ALA A 45 -22.56 4.85 -21.37
C ALA A 45 -21.37 5.51 -22.09
N LYS A 46 -20.43 4.70 -22.57
CA LYS A 46 -19.29 5.12 -23.39
C LYS A 46 -19.30 4.31 -24.68
N THR A 47 -19.18 5.00 -25.81
CA THR A 47 -19.06 4.38 -27.13
C THR A 47 -17.60 4.41 -27.56
N GLY A 48 -17.05 3.24 -27.90
CA GLY A 48 -15.69 3.08 -28.40
C GLY A 48 -15.70 2.50 -29.81
N ASN A 49 -14.75 2.91 -30.64
CA ASN A 49 -14.49 2.33 -31.95
C ASN A 49 -13.17 1.57 -31.93
N TRP A 50 -13.19 0.27 -32.25
CA TRP A 50 -12.01 -0.59 -32.22
C TRP A 50 -10.93 -0.15 -33.21
N SER A 51 -11.32 0.46 -34.34
CA SER A 51 -10.36 0.98 -35.32
C SER A 51 -9.51 2.13 -34.78
N ASN A 52 -9.92 2.76 -33.67
CA ASN A 52 -9.15 3.84 -33.04
C ASN A 52 -8.00 3.31 -32.15
N ILE A 53 -8.04 2.03 -31.76
CA ILE A 53 -7.07 1.41 -30.85
C ILE A 53 -6.44 0.14 -31.45
N GLY A 54 -6.71 -0.18 -32.71
CA GLY A 54 -6.21 -1.37 -33.38
C GLY A 54 -6.69 -1.49 -34.83
N THR A 55 -6.47 -2.65 -35.44
CA THR A 55 -6.81 -2.94 -36.84
C THR A 55 -8.18 -3.59 -37.04
N SER A 56 -8.94 -3.78 -35.96
CA SER A 56 -10.26 -4.41 -36.02
C SER A 56 -11.26 -3.55 -36.79
N THR A 57 -12.05 -4.20 -37.65
CA THR A 57 -13.12 -3.59 -38.45
C THR A 57 -14.50 -3.76 -37.81
N GLN A 58 -14.56 -4.25 -36.56
CA GLN A 58 -15.82 -4.38 -35.85
C GLN A 58 -16.48 -3.01 -35.63
N PRO A 59 -17.81 -2.92 -35.69
CA PRO A 59 -18.51 -1.65 -35.52
C PRO A 59 -18.31 -1.06 -34.11
N PRO A 60 -18.49 0.27 -33.95
CA PRO A 60 -18.45 0.91 -32.63
C PRO A 60 -19.41 0.25 -31.65
N THR A 61 -18.95 0.06 -30.41
CA THR A 61 -19.71 -0.60 -29.35
C THR A 61 -19.94 0.36 -28.20
N THR A 62 -21.15 0.36 -27.64
CA THR A 62 -21.52 1.16 -26.47
C THR A 62 -21.66 0.27 -25.25
N VAL A 63 -20.95 0.61 -24.17
CA VAL A 63 -21.01 -0.09 -22.88
C VAL A 63 -21.17 0.88 -21.73
N ASN A 64 -21.84 0.46 -20.66
CA ASN A 64 -21.88 1.23 -19.43
C ASN A 64 -20.59 1.03 -18.64
N ILE A 65 -19.89 2.13 -18.34
CA ILE A 65 -18.64 2.11 -17.58
C ILE A 65 -18.87 2.79 -16.25
N PHE A 66 -18.49 2.12 -15.18
CA PHE A 66 -18.32 2.71 -13.87
C PHE A 66 -16.87 3.19 -13.72
N THR A 67 -16.68 4.43 -13.32
CA THR A 67 -15.38 5.04 -13.09
C THR A 67 -15.35 5.67 -11.71
N ALA A 68 -14.30 5.40 -10.95
CA ALA A 68 -14.00 6.11 -9.72
C ALA A 68 -12.55 6.61 -9.76
N ARG A 69 -12.32 7.83 -9.28
CA ARG A 69 -10.98 8.43 -9.21
C ARG A 69 -10.83 9.28 -7.96
N ILE A 70 -9.63 9.26 -7.40
CA ILE A 70 -9.22 10.22 -6.37
C ILE A 70 -8.57 11.40 -7.08
N GLN A 71 -9.19 12.57 -6.97
CA GLN A 71 -8.64 13.80 -7.51
C GLN A 71 -7.82 14.50 -6.42
N HIS A 72 -6.56 14.80 -6.73
CA HIS A 72 -5.74 15.68 -5.90
C HIS A 72 -6.21 17.13 -6.01
N ILE A 73 -6.44 17.75 -4.87
CA ILE A 73 -6.60 19.21 -4.74
C ILE A 73 -5.22 19.85 -4.51
N SER A 74 -4.34 19.14 -3.79
CA SER A 74 -2.92 19.46 -3.63
C SER A 74 -2.09 18.19 -3.85
N THR A 75 -0.91 18.37 -4.43
CA THR A 75 0.09 17.32 -4.66
C THR A 75 1.07 17.16 -3.50
N ASP A 76 1.00 18.03 -2.49
CA ASP A 76 1.89 18.01 -1.33
C ASP A 76 1.45 16.97 -0.29
N THR A 77 0.21 16.51 -0.40
CA THR A 77 -0.35 15.48 0.48
C THR A 77 -0.39 14.15 -0.26
N PRO A 78 0.24 13.10 0.28
CA PRO A 78 0.20 11.77 -0.31
C PRO A 78 -1.23 11.19 -0.25
N VAL A 79 -1.54 10.27 -1.16
CA VAL A 79 -2.81 9.54 -1.17
C VAL A 79 -2.57 8.07 -0.87
N SER A 80 -3.55 7.43 -0.24
CA SER A 80 -3.58 5.98 -0.05
C SER A 80 -5.02 5.49 -0.13
N TYR A 81 -5.21 4.22 -0.47
CA TYR A 81 -6.50 3.55 -0.43
C TYR A 81 -6.28 2.05 -0.26
N THR A 82 -7.31 1.34 0.19
CA THR A 82 -7.31 -0.12 0.29
C THR A 82 -8.46 -0.67 -0.54
N ALA A 83 -8.18 -1.69 -1.36
CA ALA A 83 -9.19 -2.37 -2.16
C ALA A 83 -9.50 -3.77 -1.59
N PHE A 84 -10.76 -4.15 -1.68
CA PHE A 84 -11.30 -5.44 -1.25
C PHE A 84 -12.00 -6.07 -2.45
N PRO A 85 -11.27 -6.83 -3.30
CA PRO A 85 -11.87 -7.50 -4.45
C PRO A 85 -12.65 -8.76 -4.04
N GLY A 86 -13.68 -9.10 -4.82
CA GLY A 86 -14.41 -10.38 -4.70
C GLY A 86 -15.20 -10.53 -3.39
N VAL A 87 -15.70 -9.43 -2.83
CA VAL A 87 -16.48 -9.45 -1.58
C VAL A 87 -17.88 -8.91 -1.82
N ASP A 88 -18.88 -9.51 -1.17
CA ASP A 88 -20.20 -8.89 -1.07
C ASP A 88 -20.15 -7.65 -0.16
N ARG A 89 -21.17 -6.80 -0.24
CA ARG A 89 -21.25 -5.53 0.49
C ARG A 89 -21.19 -5.72 2.01
N GLY A 90 -21.85 -6.74 2.55
CA GLY A 90 -21.86 -7.00 4.00
C GLY A 90 -20.47 -7.43 4.48
N THR A 91 -19.81 -8.32 3.74
CA THR A 91 -18.43 -8.74 4.01
C THR A 91 -17.45 -7.59 3.89
N PHE A 92 -17.58 -6.73 2.88
CA PHE A 92 -16.77 -5.52 2.75
C PHE A 92 -16.88 -4.64 4.00
N ILE A 93 -18.09 -4.30 4.45
CA ILE A 93 -18.30 -3.43 5.62
C ILE A 93 -17.64 -4.05 6.86
N ARG A 94 -17.80 -5.36 7.08
CA ARG A 94 -17.15 -6.05 8.20
C ARG A 94 -15.63 -5.96 8.11
N LYS A 95 -15.03 -6.32 6.97
CA LYS A 95 -13.57 -6.29 6.75
C LYS A 95 -12.99 -4.88 6.87
N ALA A 96 -13.69 -3.86 6.34
CA ALA A 96 -13.27 -2.47 6.42
C ALA A 96 -13.25 -1.96 7.88
N ASN A 97 -14.19 -2.40 8.72
CA ASN A 97 -14.26 -1.99 10.13
C ASN A 97 -13.18 -2.65 11.02
N VAL A 98 -12.67 -3.81 10.62
CA VAL A 98 -11.62 -4.54 11.35
C VAL A 98 -10.26 -4.47 10.64
N LEU A 99 -10.12 -3.60 9.63
CA LEU A 99 -8.85 -3.42 8.93
C LEU A 99 -7.82 -2.84 9.90
N GLN A 100 -6.74 -3.59 10.15
CA GLN A 100 -5.64 -3.16 11.01
C GLN A 100 -4.38 -2.87 10.20
N LEU A 101 -4.55 -2.12 9.10
CA LEU A 101 -3.46 -1.65 8.25
C LEU A 101 -3.23 -0.17 8.53
N LYS A 102 -2.00 0.21 8.86
CA LYS A 102 -1.64 1.60 9.17
C LYS A 102 -0.50 2.08 8.30
N SER A 103 -0.67 3.25 7.68
CA SER A 103 0.42 3.96 7.02
C SER A 103 1.39 4.46 8.09
N VAL A 104 2.65 4.05 7.96
CA VAL A 104 3.76 4.47 8.84
C VAL A 104 4.44 5.69 8.26
N ARG A 105 4.69 5.67 6.95
CA ARG A 105 5.30 6.77 6.20
C ARG A 105 4.85 6.71 4.76
N ASN A 106 4.56 7.85 4.15
CA ASN A 106 4.21 7.92 2.73
C ASN A 106 4.66 9.27 2.20
N ASP A 107 5.89 9.35 1.70
CA ASP A 107 6.47 10.56 1.11
C ASP A 107 7.31 10.21 -0.12
N ALA A 108 8.06 11.18 -0.64
CA ALA A 108 8.88 10.99 -1.84
C ALA A 108 10.00 9.94 -1.66
N SER A 109 10.45 9.69 -0.44
CA SER A 109 11.59 8.81 -0.13
C SER A 109 11.15 7.43 0.34
N VAL A 110 10.01 7.34 1.04
CA VAL A 110 9.58 6.10 1.70
C VAL A 110 8.08 5.90 1.60
N SER A 111 7.68 4.68 1.20
CA SER A 111 6.32 4.17 1.38
C SER A 111 6.35 3.00 2.34
N ALA A 112 5.79 3.17 3.54
CA ALA A 112 5.81 2.20 4.62
C ALA A 112 4.44 2.03 5.26
N LEU A 113 4.06 0.78 5.50
CA LEU A 113 2.82 0.42 6.17
C LEU A 113 3.05 -0.78 7.10
N PHE A 114 2.26 -0.84 8.16
CA PHE A 114 2.27 -1.95 9.11
C PHE A 114 0.91 -2.63 9.10
N ASP A 115 0.92 -3.94 8.91
CA ASP A 115 -0.22 -4.81 9.05
C ASP A 115 -0.18 -5.45 10.45
N TYR A 116 -0.97 -4.90 11.37
CA TYR A 116 -1.04 -5.41 12.74
C TYR A 116 -1.73 -6.76 12.85
N ALA A 117 -2.58 -7.14 11.88
CA ALA A 117 -3.26 -8.43 11.94
C ALA A 117 -2.30 -9.60 11.65
N HIS A 118 -1.19 -9.33 10.94
CA HIS A 118 -0.20 -10.32 10.54
C HIS A 118 1.22 -10.00 11.05
N ASP A 119 1.36 -9.00 11.92
CA ASP A 119 2.65 -8.48 12.42
C ASP A 119 3.69 -8.29 11.32
N THR A 120 3.28 -7.66 10.21
CA THR A 120 4.11 -7.53 9.02
C THR A 120 4.33 -6.07 8.67
N ALA A 121 5.61 -5.66 8.65
CA ALA A 121 6.04 -4.39 8.11
C ALA A 121 6.29 -4.53 6.60
N LEU A 122 5.70 -3.63 5.81
CA LEU A 122 5.94 -3.51 4.38
C LEU A 122 6.53 -2.12 4.11
N VAL A 123 7.69 -2.07 3.48
CA VAL A 123 8.38 -0.80 3.20
C VAL A 123 9.05 -0.81 1.84
N VAL A 124 8.97 0.31 1.15
CA VAL A 124 9.73 0.61 -0.05
C VAL A 124 10.57 1.85 0.22
N PHE A 125 11.87 1.73 -0.01
CA PHE A 125 12.79 2.85 -0.03
C PHE A 125 13.02 3.27 -1.48
N TRP A 126 12.67 4.50 -1.82
CA TRP A 126 12.73 5.01 -3.19
C TRP A 126 14.08 5.64 -3.53
N ASP A 127 14.76 6.21 -2.53
CA ASP A 127 16.06 6.85 -2.72
C ASP A 127 17.15 5.80 -3.01
N VAL A 128 18.05 6.12 -3.95
CA VAL A 128 19.16 5.24 -4.38
C VAL A 128 20.04 4.76 -3.22
N ASN A 129 20.23 5.60 -2.21
CA ASN A 129 21.02 5.27 -1.02
C ASN A 129 20.21 4.53 0.06
N GLY A 130 18.96 4.16 -0.25
CA GLY A 130 18.00 3.59 0.68
C GLY A 130 17.45 4.62 1.65
N GLY A 131 17.15 4.18 2.86
CA GLY A 131 16.49 5.03 3.83
C GLY A 131 16.21 4.31 5.14
N SER A 132 15.42 4.96 6.00
CA SER A 132 14.99 4.40 7.28
C SER A 132 13.53 4.70 7.57
N SER A 133 12.85 3.75 8.19
CA SER A 133 11.48 3.89 8.67
C SER A 133 11.32 3.22 10.03
N THR A 134 10.64 3.89 10.94
CA THR A 134 10.36 3.42 12.30
C THR A 134 8.93 2.92 12.38
N PHE A 135 8.76 1.71 12.89
CA PHE A 135 7.50 1.02 13.06
C PHE A 135 7.17 0.91 14.55
N ASP A 136 5.94 1.23 14.89
CA ASP A 136 5.35 0.93 16.18
C ASP A 136 4.34 -0.20 16.01
N SER A 137 4.72 -1.39 16.45
CA SER A 137 3.89 -2.59 16.33
C SER A 137 2.80 -2.68 17.40
N GLY A 138 2.79 -1.82 18.42
CA GLY A 138 1.84 -1.83 19.54
C GLY A 138 1.99 -3.02 20.51
N SER A 139 2.31 -4.21 19.98
CA SER A 139 2.50 -5.46 20.72
C SER A 139 3.98 -5.77 21.01
N TRP A 140 4.88 -5.25 20.17
CA TRP A 140 6.33 -5.33 20.32
C TRP A 140 6.95 -3.94 20.46
N CYS A 141 8.21 -3.90 20.88
CA CYS A 141 8.95 -2.64 20.99
C CYS A 141 9.09 -1.97 19.61
N PRO A 142 9.02 -0.63 19.55
CA PRO A 142 9.24 0.09 18.31
C PRO A 142 10.60 -0.27 17.69
N PHE A 143 10.61 -0.56 16.40
CA PHE A 143 11.80 -0.96 15.66
C PHE A 143 11.97 -0.11 14.40
N ALA A 144 13.21 0.06 13.96
CA ALA A 144 13.55 0.74 12.73
C ALA A 144 14.08 -0.28 11.71
N ILE A 145 13.63 -0.16 10.48
CA ILE A 145 14.21 -0.84 9.31
C ILE A 145 15.01 0.21 8.54
N THR A 146 16.27 -0.07 8.29
CA THR A 146 17.16 0.75 7.45
C THR A 146 17.68 -0.10 6.30
N ALA A 147 17.74 0.46 5.09
CA ALA A 147 18.33 -0.19 3.92
C ALA A 147 19.41 0.70 3.30
N SER A 148 20.44 0.07 2.71
CA SER A 148 21.52 0.77 2.01
C SER A 148 21.27 0.95 0.51
N GLY A 149 20.03 0.82 0.05
CA GLY A 149 19.66 0.88 -1.36
C GLY A 149 18.15 1.03 -1.57
N ASN A 150 17.74 1.36 -2.79
CA ASN A 150 16.35 1.48 -3.21
C ASN A 150 15.70 0.10 -3.36
N VAL A 151 15.12 -0.41 -2.27
CA VAL A 151 14.57 -1.77 -2.20
C VAL A 151 13.17 -1.81 -1.63
N ALA A 152 12.43 -2.86 -1.98
CA ALA A 152 11.19 -3.25 -1.32
C ALA A 152 11.48 -4.34 -0.29
N ILE A 153 10.89 -4.22 0.90
CA ILE A 153 11.10 -5.12 2.04
C ILE A 153 9.75 -5.51 2.63
N ILE A 154 9.59 -6.80 2.88
CA ILE A 154 8.54 -7.37 3.72
C ILE A 154 9.22 -8.01 4.92
N TYR A 155 8.87 -7.56 6.12
CA TYR A 155 9.41 -8.09 7.36
C TYR A 155 8.26 -8.58 8.26
N ASN A 156 8.21 -9.89 8.50
CA ASN A 156 7.29 -10.48 9.46
C ASN A 156 7.96 -10.51 10.84
N VAL A 157 7.46 -9.68 11.76
CA VAL A 157 8.06 -9.45 13.09
C VAL A 157 8.01 -10.71 13.94
N ASN A 158 6.93 -11.49 13.84
CA ASN A 158 6.75 -12.70 14.65
C ASN A 158 7.70 -13.83 14.24
N THR A 159 7.88 -14.04 12.93
CA THR A 159 8.71 -15.14 12.41
C THR A 159 10.17 -14.73 12.23
N GLY A 160 10.46 -13.44 12.14
CA GLY A 160 11.80 -12.94 11.83
C GLY A 160 12.15 -13.03 10.33
N GLU A 161 11.20 -13.37 9.47
CA GLU A 161 11.43 -13.48 8.03
C GLU A 161 11.48 -12.10 7.36
N VAL A 162 12.56 -11.86 6.63
CA VAL A 162 12.82 -10.63 5.88
C VAL A 162 12.97 -11.00 4.40
N THR A 163 12.04 -10.54 3.59
CA THR A 163 12.05 -10.70 2.12
C THR A 163 12.37 -9.36 1.48
N VAL A 164 13.33 -9.35 0.57
CA VAL A 164 13.83 -8.13 -0.09
C VAL A 164 13.87 -8.32 -1.59
N SER A 165 13.49 -7.30 -2.35
CA SER A 165 13.73 -7.21 -3.80
C SER A 165 14.26 -5.83 -4.18
N ASP A 166 14.99 -5.77 -5.30
CA ASP A 166 15.41 -4.53 -5.94
C ASP A 166 14.59 -4.29 -7.22
N PRO A 167 13.56 -3.42 -7.17
CA PRO A 167 12.76 -3.09 -8.35
C PRO A 167 13.55 -2.42 -9.49
N SER A 168 14.70 -1.79 -9.20
CA SER A 168 15.54 -1.17 -10.22
C SER A 168 16.38 -2.18 -11.00
N GLN A 169 16.57 -3.38 -10.45
CA GLN A 169 17.38 -4.45 -11.04
C GLN A 169 18.85 -4.05 -11.28
N THR A 170 19.38 -3.15 -10.44
CA THR A 170 20.74 -2.60 -10.57
C THR A 170 21.66 -2.97 -9.42
N LEU A 171 21.13 -3.28 -8.25
CA LEU A 171 21.89 -3.61 -7.06
C LEU A 171 22.26 -5.10 -7.07
N SER A 172 23.55 -5.41 -6.90
CA SER A 172 24.02 -6.78 -6.67
C SER A 172 23.91 -7.24 -5.22
N SER A 173 23.83 -6.27 -4.30
CA SER A 173 23.74 -6.51 -2.87
C SER A 173 23.05 -5.34 -2.17
N VAL A 174 22.35 -5.63 -1.06
CA VAL A 174 21.81 -4.62 -0.15
C VAL A 174 22.02 -5.04 1.29
N LYS A 175 22.37 -4.07 2.14
CA LYS A 175 22.38 -4.25 3.59
C LYS A 175 21.07 -3.74 4.17
N VAL A 176 20.41 -4.60 4.95
CA VAL A 176 19.23 -4.25 5.73
C VAL A 176 19.57 -4.37 7.21
N THR A 177 19.27 -3.31 7.97
CA THR A 177 19.44 -3.28 9.41
C THR A 177 18.09 -3.17 10.08
N ILE A 178 17.81 -4.05 11.03
CA ILE A 178 16.64 -4.01 11.89
C ILE A 178 17.13 -3.81 13.33
N LYS A 179 16.63 -2.78 14.00
CA LYS A 179 17.04 -2.41 15.36
C LYS A 179 15.90 -1.81 16.15
N LEU A 180 16.05 -1.71 17.47
CA LEU A 180 15.18 -0.87 18.29
C LEU A 180 15.23 0.58 17.81
N ALA A 181 14.05 1.21 17.73
CA ALA A 181 13.92 2.58 17.24
C ALA A 181 14.28 3.64 18.27
N LEU A 182 14.28 3.29 19.56
CA LEU A 182 14.57 4.23 20.63
C LEU A 182 15.75 3.75 21.47
N GLU A 183 16.64 4.69 21.83
CA GLU A 183 17.52 4.59 23.00
C GLU A 183 16.71 4.85 24.28
N LEU A 184 15.56 4.19 24.44
CA LEU A 184 14.83 4.26 25.70
C LEU A 184 15.63 3.52 26.77
N PRO A 185 15.60 3.97 28.05
CA PRO A 185 16.07 3.15 29.14
C PRO A 185 15.23 1.87 29.18
N ALA A 186 15.79 0.81 28.60
CA ALA A 186 15.60 -0.57 29.01
C ALA A 186 14.16 -0.88 29.49
N LEU A 187 13.17 -0.78 28.59
CA LEU A 187 11.90 -1.46 28.88
C LEU A 187 12.24 -2.95 29.01
N PRO A 188 11.87 -3.64 30.10
CA PRO A 188 12.29 -5.02 30.37
C PRO A 188 12.00 -6.00 29.22
N LEU A 189 10.93 -5.74 28.46
CA LEU A 189 10.50 -6.53 27.30
C LEU A 189 11.31 -6.24 26.02
N CYS A 190 12.09 -5.16 25.97
CA CYS A 190 12.82 -4.71 24.79
C CYS A 190 14.29 -5.15 24.75
N HIS A 191 14.83 -5.73 25.83
CA HIS A 191 16.25 -6.10 25.91
C HIS A 191 16.72 -7.13 24.87
N GLN A 192 15.79 -7.83 24.21
CA GLN A 192 16.13 -8.91 23.27
C GLN A 192 16.20 -8.45 21.81
N LEU A 193 15.73 -7.26 21.45
CA LEU A 193 15.86 -6.71 20.10
C LEU A 193 17.27 -6.11 19.91
N THR A 194 18.22 -7.02 19.75
CA THR A 194 19.60 -6.71 19.40
C THR A 194 19.68 -6.25 17.94
N ASN A 195 20.61 -5.33 17.63
CA ASN A 195 20.85 -4.88 16.26
C ASN A 195 21.09 -6.08 15.33
N ARG A 196 20.28 -6.23 14.29
CA ARG A 196 20.40 -7.28 13.28
C ARG A 196 20.78 -6.65 11.95
N ASN A 197 21.91 -7.09 11.41
CA ASN A 197 22.38 -6.69 10.09
C ASN A 197 22.28 -7.91 9.17
N LEU A 198 21.51 -7.77 8.10
CA LEU A 198 21.36 -8.77 7.05
C LEU A 198 21.96 -8.21 5.77
N THR A 199 22.74 -9.04 5.08
CA THR A 199 23.26 -8.72 3.76
C THR A 199 22.63 -9.68 2.77
N PHE A 200 21.93 -9.13 1.78
CA PHE A 200 21.26 -9.88 0.74
C PHE A 200 22.08 -9.78 -0.53
N THR A 201 22.45 -10.92 -1.11
CA THR A 201 22.89 -10.99 -2.51
C THR A 201 21.64 -11.01 -3.39
N LEU A 202 21.53 -10.04 -4.29
CA LEU A 202 20.34 -9.83 -5.09
C LEU A 202 20.45 -10.50 -6.47
N PRO A 203 19.38 -11.12 -6.99
CA PRO A 203 19.38 -11.75 -8.31
C PRO A 203 19.72 -10.74 -9.43
N GLN A 204 20.52 -11.17 -10.41
CA GLN A 204 20.99 -10.37 -11.54
C GLN A 204 20.52 -10.95 -12.87
N GLY A 205 20.67 -10.19 -13.96
CA GLY A 205 20.35 -10.62 -15.32
C GLY A 205 18.86 -10.87 -15.51
N GLY A 206 18.48 -11.96 -16.18
CA GLY A 206 17.08 -12.30 -16.44
C GLY A 206 16.22 -12.59 -15.18
N LEU A 207 16.86 -12.69 -14.00
CA LEU A 207 16.19 -12.83 -12.72
C LEU A 207 16.15 -11.51 -11.92
N GLY A 208 16.67 -10.41 -12.48
CA GLY A 208 16.67 -9.10 -11.86
C GLY A 208 15.28 -8.70 -11.35
N GLY A 209 15.23 -8.21 -10.11
CA GLY A 209 13.98 -7.84 -9.43
C GLY A 209 13.27 -8.98 -8.69
N SER A 210 13.77 -10.22 -8.79
CA SER A 210 13.28 -11.32 -7.96
C SER A 210 13.59 -11.08 -6.48
N SER A 211 12.69 -11.56 -5.61
CA SER A 211 12.86 -11.44 -4.17
C SER A 211 13.79 -12.52 -3.60
N VAL A 212 14.49 -12.19 -2.52
CA VAL A 212 15.28 -13.10 -1.70
C VAL A 212 14.83 -13.00 -0.25
N THR A 213 14.81 -14.11 0.46
CA THR A 213 14.35 -14.18 1.86
C THR A 213 15.46 -14.69 2.76
N GLN A 214 15.63 -14.04 3.90
CA GLN A 214 16.47 -14.49 5.00
C GLN A 214 15.67 -14.41 6.30
N LYS A 215 16.05 -15.21 7.29
CA LYS A 215 15.45 -15.20 8.62
C LYS A 215 16.44 -14.65 9.62
N ILE A 216 15.97 -13.74 10.48
CA ILE A 216 16.74 -13.27 11.64
C ILE A 216 16.96 -14.46 12.58
N GLN A 217 18.24 -14.74 12.89
CA GLN A 217 18.65 -15.70 13.92
C GLN A 217 18.68 -15.06 15.31
#